data_AF-A0AAD4LDS2-F1
#
_entry.id   AF-A0AAD4LDS2-F1
#
_cell.length_a   1.000
_cell.length_b   1.000
_cell.length_c   1.000
_cell.angle_alpha   90.00
_cell.angle_beta   90.00
_cell.angle_gamma   90.00
#
_symmetry.space_group_name_H-M   'P 1'
#
loop_
_entity.id
_entity.type
_entity.pdbx_description
1 polymer ?
#
loop_
_entity_poly.entity_id
_entity_poly.type
_entity_poly.pdbx_seq_one_letter_code
_entity_poly.pdbx_strand_id
1 'polypeptide(L)'
;LQKYELSPEEWEIVKELRNVLKDTTLFFSCGTPNLATVILAMDHIDKVLTMTSDNSHQFSLPIRAALIIGKNTINWYYNKTDHLEVYRIAMILHPQHKLAYFKTQGWEELWIETAQNLVCEQFD
;
A
#
# COMPACT_ATOMS: atom_id res chain seq x y z
N LEU A 1 -26.85 -11.80 -23.08
CA LEU A 1 -26.54 -10.63 -22.24
C LEU A 1 -27.08 -10.77 -20.81
N GLN A 2 -28.32 -11.24 -20.60
CA GLN A 2 -28.88 -11.55 -19.26
C GLN A 2 -28.04 -12.48 -18.36
N LYS A 3 -27.20 -13.36 -18.93
CA LYS A 3 -26.35 -14.28 -18.15
C LYS A 3 -25.29 -13.58 -17.28
N TYR A 4 -24.98 -12.31 -17.58
CA TYR A 4 -23.98 -11.52 -16.85
C TYR A 4 -24.63 -10.35 -16.09
N GLU A 5 -25.96 -10.34 -15.97
CA GLU A 5 -26.68 -9.31 -15.26
C GLU A 5 -26.54 -9.56 -13.75
N LEU A 6 -25.93 -8.62 -13.05
CA LEU A 6 -25.72 -8.70 -11.61
C LEU A 6 -27.05 -8.57 -10.88
N SER A 7 -27.24 -9.39 -9.85
CA SER A 7 -28.38 -9.24 -8.95
C SER A 7 -28.26 -7.93 -8.14
N PRO A 8 -29.38 -7.41 -7.59
CA PRO A 8 -29.35 -6.25 -6.71
C PRO A 8 -28.35 -6.41 -5.54
N GLU A 9 -28.23 -7.61 -4.98
CA GLU A 9 -27.29 -7.93 -3.90
C GLU A 9 -25.84 -7.89 -4.38
N GLU A 10 -25.55 -8.43 -5.57
CA GLU A 10 -24.23 -8.37 -6.17
C GLU A 10 -23.82 -6.93 -6.49
N TRP A 11 -24.76 -6.07 -6.88
CA TRP A 11 -24.51 -4.64 -7.06
C TRP A 11 -24.12 -3.94 -5.77
N GLU A 12 -24.69 -4.30 -4.62
CA GLU A 12 -24.26 -3.75 -3.33
C GLU A 12 -22.84 -4.19 -2.97
N ILE A 13 -22.49 -5.45 -3.21
CA ILE A 13 -21.10 -5.94 -3.03
C ILE A 13 -20.12 -5.18 -3.92
N VAL A 14 -20.48 -4.91 -5.18
CA VAL A 14 -19.64 -4.12 -6.10
C VAL A 14 -19.49 -2.68 -5.63
N LYS A 15 -20.52 -2.06 -5.05
CA LYS A 15 -20.43 -0.72 -4.46
C LYS A 15 -19.50 -0.71 -3.26
N GLU A 16 -19.60 -1.70 -2.37
CA GLU A 16 -18.67 -1.87 -1.24
C GLU A 16 -17.23 -1.98 -1.75
N LEU A 17 -16.97 -2.87 -2.72
CA LEU A 17 -15.64 -3.05 -3.32
C LEU A 17 -15.10 -1.75 -3.92
N ARG A 18 -15.94 -1.04 -4.68
CA ARG A 18 -15.57 0.27 -5.25
C ARG A 18 -15.17 1.23 -4.16
N ASN A 19 -15.95 1.34 -3.08
CA ASN A 19 -15.66 2.28 -2.01
C ASN A 19 -14.33 1.97 -1.31
N VAL A 20 -13.99 0.69 -1.14
CA VAL A 20 -12.70 0.25 -0.60
C VAL A 20 -11.54 0.63 -1.52
N LEU A 21 -11.69 0.43 -2.84
CA LEU A 21 -10.58 0.56 -3.79
C LEU A 21 -10.46 1.94 -4.44
N LYS A 22 -11.47 2.81 -4.33
CA LYS A 22 -11.56 4.06 -5.09
C LYS A 22 -10.35 4.97 -4.86
N ASP A 23 -10.01 5.24 -3.61
CA ASP A 23 -8.96 6.22 -3.27
C ASP A 23 -7.59 5.73 -3.71
N THR A 24 -7.28 4.46 -3.42
CA THR A 24 -6.11 3.76 -3.94
C THR A 24 -6.05 3.83 -5.47
N THR A 25 -7.13 3.46 -6.16
CA THR A 25 -7.17 3.43 -7.64
C THR A 25 -6.92 4.81 -8.22
N LEU A 26 -7.51 5.85 -7.63
CA LEU A 26 -7.32 7.23 -8.05
C LEU A 26 -5.86 7.67 -7.85
N PHE A 27 -5.25 7.31 -6.71
CA PHE A 27 -3.85 7.62 -6.43
C PHE A 27 -2.91 7.05 -7.49
N PHE A 28 -3.05 5.76 -7.84
CA PHE A 28 -2.23 5.12 -8.87
C PHE A 28 -2.56 5.53 -10.29
N SER A 29 -3.70 6.19 -10.51
CA SER A 29 -4.06 6.75 -11.82
C SER A 29 -3.33 8.06 -12.13
N CYS A 30 -2.65 8.67 -11.15
CA CYS A 30 -1.82 9.85 -11.35
C CYS A 30 -0.48 9.45 -12.02
N GLY A 31 -0.30 9.88 -13.27
CA GLY A 31 0.64 9.31 -14.25
C GLY A 31 2.16 9.49 -14.04
N THR A 32 2.68 9.47 -12.82
CA THR A 32 4.13 9.47 -12.57
C THR A 32 4.54 8.52 -11.45
N PRO A 33 4.44 7.19 -11.66
CA PRO A 33 5.06 6.23 -10.76
C PRO A 33 6.58 6.29 -10.92
N ASN A 34 7.29 6.66 -9.84
CA ASN A 34 8.73 6.50 -9.73
C ASN A 34 9.06 5.51 -8.60
N LEU A 35 10.30 5.05 -8.52
CA LEU A 35 10.68 4.00 -7.58
C LEU A 35 10.38 4.36 -6.11
N ALA A 36 10.52 5.63 -5.73
CA ALA A 36 10.18 6.11 -4.39
C ALA A 36 8.66 6.09 -4.14
N THR A 37 7.84 6.34 -5.16
CA THR A 37 6.37 6.29 -5.01
C THR A 37 5.85 4.90 -4.70
N VAL A 38 6.60 3.82 -4.97
CA VAL A 38 6.12 2.45 -4.71
C VAL A 38 5.93 2.20 -3.22
N ILE A 39 6.91 2.55 -2.38
CA ILE A 39 6.79 2.40 -0.91
C ILE A 39 5.64 3.26 -0.38
N LEU A 40 5.57 4.53 -0.80
CA LEU A 40 4.50 5.44 -0.39
C LEU A 40 3.10 4.91 -0.74
N ALA A 41 2.97 4.36 -1.94
CA ALA A 41 1.69 3.89 -2.43
C ALA A 41 1.30 2.57 -1.76
N MET A 42 2.28 1.72 -1.44
CA MET A 42 2.04 0.54 -0.62
C MET A 42 1.63 0.93 0.81
N ASP A 43 2.22 1.98 1.39
CA ASP A 43 1.91 2.41 2.78
C ASP A 43 0.49 2.95 2.82
N HIS A 44 0.11 3.65 1.75
CA HIS A 44 -1.25 4.13 1.56
C HIS A 44 -2.26 2.98 1.44
N ILE A 45 -2.01 1.99 0.58
CA ILE A 45 -2.91 0.82 0.46
C ILE A 45 -3.01 0.08 1.79
N ASP A 46 -1.88 -0.15 2.46
CA ASP A 46 -1.84 -0.86 3.72
C ASP A 46 -2.68 -0.16 4.79
N LYS A 47 -2.56 1.17 4.87
CA LYS A 47 -3.38 2.01 5.73
C LYS A 47 -4.86 1.92 5.38
N VAL A 48 -5.22 2.05 4.11
CA VAL A 48 -6.63 1.97 3.65
C VAL A 48 -7.22 0.60 4.00
N LEU A 49 -6.51 -0.49 3.71
CA LEU A 49 -6.96 -1.86 4.02
C LEU A 49 -7.09 -2.08 5.53
N THR A 50 -6.18 -1.55 6.34
CA THR A 50 -6.23 -1.65 7.80
C THR A 50 -7.43 -0.88 8.35
N MET A 51 -7.60 0.40 7.99
CA MET A 51 -8.74 1.22 8.41
C MET A 51 -10.09 0.61 7.99
N THR A 52 -10.11 -0.03 6.82
CA THR A 52 -11.31 -0.72 6.31
C THR A 52 -11.56 -2.03 7.07
N SER A 53 -10.51 -2.76 7.45
CA SER A 53 -10.59 -3.99 8.23
C SER A 53 -11.03 -3.74 9.67
N ASP A 54 -10.59 -2.64 10.28
CA ASP A 54 -11.03 -2.22 11.62
C ASP A 54 -12.54 -1.93 11.66
N ASN A 55 -13.09 -1.43 10.55
CA ASN A 55 -14.52 -1.22 10.36
C ASN A 55 -15.19 -2.39 9.62
N SER A 56 -14.58 -3.59 9.62
CA SER A 56 -15.03 -4.71 8.77
C SER A 56 -16.46 -5.16 9.00
N HIS A 57 -17.05 -4.88 10.16
CA HIS A 57 -18.44 -5.22 10.49
C HIS A 57 -19.49 -4.55 9.60
N GLN A 58 -19.13 -3.45 8.93
CA GLN A 58 -20.02 -2.72 8.02
C GLN A 58 -20.05 -3.30 6.59
N PHE A 59 -19.21 -4.30 6.29
CA PHE A 59 -19.07 -4.88 4.96
C PHE A 59 -19.62 -6.30 4.88
N SER A 60 -20.06 -6.69 3.69
CA SER A 60 -20.48 -8.05 3.38
C SER A 60 -19.35 -9.07 3.55
N LEU A 61 -19.72 -10.33 3.83
CA LEU A 61 -18.76 -11.42 4.04
C LEU A 61 -17.74 -11.59 2.89
N PRO A 62 -18.12 -11.48 1.61
CA PRO A 62 -17.17 -11.55 0.50
C PRO A 62 -16.14 -10.43 0.53
N ILE A 63 -16.54 -9.21 0.88
CA ILE A 63 -15.64 -8.05 0.96
C ILE A 63 -14.68 -8.20 2.14
N ARG A 64 -15.15 -8.69 3.29
CA ARG A 64 -14.28 -8.99 4.43
C ARG A 64 -13.21 -10.02 4.07
N ALA A 65 -13.58 -11.08 3.36
CA ALA A 65 -12.63 -12.07 2.86
C ALA A 65 -11.63 -11.45 1.87
N ALA A 66 -12.12 -10.63 0.94
CA ALA A 66 -11.27 -9.91 -0.03
C ALA A 66 -10.28 -8.96 0.65
N LEU A 67 -10.68 -8.26 1.72
CA LEU A 67 -9.81 -7.38 2.51
C LEU A 67 -8.66 -8.15 3.16
N ILE A 68 -8.95 -9.31 3.77
CA ILE A 68 -7.92 -10.17 4.38
C ILE A 68 -6.93 -10.66 3.32
N ILE A 69 -7.44 -11.13 2.18
CA ILE A 69 -6.60 -11.59 1.06
C ILE A 69 -5.75 -10.44 0.51
N GLY A 70 -6.35 -9.25 0.34
CA GLY A 70 -5.67 -8.04 -0.11
C GLY A 70 -4.55 -7.63 0.84
N LYS A 71 -4.81 -7.64 2.15
CA LYS A 71 -3.83 -7.33 3.20
C LYS A 71 -2.65 -8.31 3.17
N ASN A 72 -2.92 -9.60 3.07
CA ASN A 72 -1.87 -10.62 2.98
C ASN A 72 -1.04 -10.47 1.69
N THR A 73 -1.70 -10.14 0.58
CA THR A 73 -1.04 -9.92 -0.71
C THR A 73 -0.11 -8.71 -0.63
N ILE A 74 -0.56 -7.59 -0.07
CA ILE A 74 0.30 -6.41 0.05
C ILE A 74 1.46 -6.65 1.01
N ASN A 75 1.25 -7.34 2.13
CA ASN A 75 2.32 -7.71 3.06
C ASN A 75 3.41 -8.55 2.38
N TRP A 76 3.01 -9.46 1.49
CA TRP A 76 3.95 -10.24 0.69
C TRP A 76 4.79 -9.37 -0.25
N TYR A 77 4.16 -8.43 -0.96
CA TYR A 77 4.89 -7.47 -1.79
C TYR A 77 5.78 -6.56 -0.95
N TYR A 78 5.33 -6.16 0.24
CA TYR A 78 6.11 -5.34 1.18
C TYR A 78 7.42 -5.98 1.55
N ASN A 79 7.36 -7.26 1.90
CA ASN A 79 8.54 -8.04 2.19
C ASN A 79 9.50 -8.03 0.99
N LYS A 80 8.99 -8.17 -0.23
CA LYS A 80 9.83 -8.12 -1.44
C LYS A 80 10.45 -6.75 -1.70
N THR A 81 9.70 -5.66 -1.53
CA THR A 81 10.21 -4.31 -1.76
C THR A 81 11.17 -3.86 -0.66
N ASP A 82 10.92 -4.27 0.58
CA ASP A 82 11.75 -3.90 1.73
C ASP A 82 13.14 -4.52 1.65
N HIS A 83 13.26 -5.74 1.12
CA HIS A 83 14.55 -6.41 0.94
C HIS A 83 15.40 -5.84 -0.21
N LEU A 84 14.86 -4.92 -1.02
CA LEU A 84 15.56 -4.38 -2.17
C LEU A 84 16.15 -3.01 -1.86
N GLU A 85 17.48 -2.94 -1.87
CA GLU A 85 18.31 -1.76 -1.59
C GLU A 85 17.90 -0.54 -2.43
N VAL A 86 17.54 -0.76 -3.69
CA VAL A 86 17.18 0.30 -4.64
C VAL A 86 15.95 1.10 -4.19
N TYR A 87 14.98 0.47 -3.54
CA TYR A 87 13.79 1.17 -3.02
C TYR A 87 14.13 2.01 -1.78
N ARG A 88 15.02 1.50 -0.91
CA ARG A 88 15.52 2.23 0.26
C ARG A 88 16.30 3.47 -0.16
N ILE A 89 17.24 3.31 -1.09
CA ILE A 89 18.04 4.40 -1.67
C ILE A 89 17.11 5.46 -2.30
N ALA A 90 16.16 5.04 -3.15
CA ALA A 90 15.26 5.96 -3.83
C ALA A 90 14.43 6.82 -2.85
N MET A 91 13.96 6.23 -1.76
CA MET A 91 13.22 6.95 -0.72
C MET A 91 14.10 7.90 0.09
N ILE A 92 15.32 7.51 0.43
CA ILE A 92 16.26 8.36 1.18
C ILE A 92 16.71 9.55 0.35
N LEU A 93 16.93 9.35 -0.96
CA LEU A 93 17.28 10.43 -1.89
C LEU A 93 16.08 11.32 -2.26
N HIS A 94 14.85 10.93 -1.92
CA HIS A 94 13.66 11.70 -2.25
C HIS A 94 13.65 13.05 -1.51
N PRO A 95 13.57 14.20 -2.21
CA PRO A 95 13.82 15.51 -1.62
C PRO A 95 12.83 15.89 -0.50
N GLN A 96 11.60 15.36 -0.53
CA GLN A 96 10.56 15.65 0.46
C GLN A 96 10.48 14.63 1.61
N HIS A 97 10.97 13.40 1.44
CA HIS A 97 10.71 12.31 2.38
C HIS A 97 11.97 11.98 3.19
N LYS A 98 13.05 11.59 2.50
CA LYS A 98 14.33 11.23 3.12
C LYS A 98 14.15 10.26 4.30
N LEU A 99 15.05 10.32 5.27
CA LEU A 99 14.93 9.58 6.54
C LEU A 99 13.77 10.07 7.42
N ALA A 100 13.32 11.31 7.24
CA ALA A 100 12.26 11.90 8.05
C ALA A 100 10.93 11.13 7.86
N TYR A 101 10.64 10.68 6.65
CA TYR A 101 9.45 9.88 6.35
C TYR A 101 9.38 8.62 7.22
N PHE A 102 10.44 7.80 7.22
CA PHE A 102 10.47 6.55 7.97
C PHE A 102 10.30 6.77 9.47
N LYS A 103 10.91 7.83 10.01
CA LYS A 103 10.73 8.24 11.41
C LYS A 103 9.28 8.61 11.70
N THR A 104 8.63 9.38 10.81
CA THR A 104 7.21 9.77 10.99
C THR A 104 6.24 8.61 10.84
N GLN A 105 6.58 7.59 10.05
CA GLN A 105 5.79 6.37 9.90
C GLN A 105 6.07 5.34 11.02
N GLY A 106 6.97 5.64 11.97
CA GLY A 106 7.26 4.76 13.11
C GLY A 106 8.01 3.48 12.73
N TRP A 107 8.81 3.51 11.67
CA TRP A 107 9.65 2.38 11.28
C TRP A 107 10.74 2.12 12.32
N GLU A 108 11.21 0.88 12.39
CA GLU A 108 12.22 0.46 13.36
C GLU A 108 13.52 1.23 13.19
N GLU A 109 14.09 1.72 14.30
CA GLU A 109 15.28 2.57 14.27
C GLU A 109 16.49 1.86 13.66
N LEU A 110 16.68 0.57 13.98
CA LEU A 110 17.71 -0.29 13.38
C LEU A 110 17.57 -0.39 11.85
N TRP A 111 16.33 -0.46 11.34
CA TRP A 111 16.07 -0.50 9.91
C TRP A 111 16.47 0.82 9.25
N ILE A 112 16.13 1.95 9.87
CA ILE A 112 16.46 3.30 9.35
C ILE A 112 17.97 3.51 9.32
N GLU A 113 18.68 3.11 10.37
CA GLU A 113 20.14 3.18 10.45
C GLU A 113 20.80 2.31 9.37
N THR A 114 20.34 1.06 9.20
CA THR A 114 20.83 0.16 8.16
C THR A 114 20.62 0.76 6.77
N ALA A 115 19.45 1.33 6.51
CA ALA A 115 19.15 1.97 5.24
C ALA A 115 20.03 3.21 4.99
N GLN A 116 20.31 4.02 6.02
CA GLN A 116 21.21 5.17 5.91
C GLN A 116 22.65 4.74 5.58
N ASN A 117 23.19 3.77 6.32
CA ASN A 117 24.55 3.27 6.09
C ASN A 117 24.71 2.73 4.67
N LEU A 118 23.69 2.02 4.17
CA LEU A 118 23.68 1.52 2.80
C LEU A 118 23.80 2.64 1.75
N VAL A 119 23.14 3.79 1.95
CA VAL A 119 23.27 4.92 1.03
C VAL A 119 24.66 5.54 1.11
N CYS A 120 25.23 5.69 2.31
CA CYS A 120 26.59 6.19 2.47
C CYS A 120 27.61 5.28 1.77
N GLU A 121 27.57 3.98 2.01
CA GLU A 121 28.50 3.01 1.39
C GLU A 121 28.44 3.00 -0.14
N GLN A 122 27.28 3.27 -0.74
CA GLN A 122 27.11 3.25 -2.20
C GLN A 122 27.53 4.56 -2.90
N PHE A 123 27.62 5.68 -2.17
CA PHE A 123 27.84 7.01 -2.75
C PHE A 123 28.99 7.81 -2.11
N ASP A 124 29.72 7.24 -1.16
CA ASP A 124 31.02 7.73 -0.65
C ASP A 124 32.16 7.48 -1.67
#